data_AF-A0A6F9XW83-F1
#
_entry.id   AF-A0A6F9XW83-F1
#
_cell.length_a   1.000
_cell.length_b   1.000
_cell.length_c   1.000
_cell.angle_alpha   90.00
_cell.angle_beta   90.00
_cell.angle_gamma   90.00
#
_symmetry.space_group_name_H-M   'P 1'
#
loop_
_entity.id
_entity.type
_entity.pdbx_description
1 polymer ?
#
loop_
_entity_poly.entity_id
_entity_poly.type
_entity_poly.pdbx_seq_one_letter_code
_entity_poly.pdbx_strand_id
1 'polypeptide(L)'
;MNFIKNFNNNAALVADQAGNEWIVLGKGVGFGQKLGQPIDEAKIERRFKTAGSDDTTLATIKSVSPLTLEATSAAIKLIEAESPIRFDNFQYLALADHIDFAIIRSEGGIDMEDRALRWEVKRLFKQEYSLAKRVVKLINGLTGASLPASEEVLMTYHLVNAESDGAKVQDTVNYPSLK
;
A
#
# COMPACT_ATOMS: atom_id res chain seq x y z
N MET A 1 -6.57 -18.48 11.34
CA MET A 1 -6.87 -18.75 9.91
C MET A 1 -5.95 -19.86 9.42
N ASN A 2 -6.39 -20.70 8.49
CA ASN A 2 -5.60 -21.82 7.96
C ASN A 2 -5.01 -21.50 6.59
N PHE A 3 -3.74 -21.82 6.37
CA PHE A 3 -3.03 -21.58 5.12
C PHE A 3 -3.54 -22.46 3.97
N ILE A 4 -3.77 -21.84 2.81
CA ILE A 4 -4.20 -22.51 1.57
C ILE A 4 -3.07 -22.47 0.54
N LYS A 5 -2.55 -21.28 0.22
CA LYS A 5 -1.61 -21.11 -0.88
C LYS A 5 -0.65 -19.96 -0.60
N ASN A 6 0.61 -20.13 -0.99
CA ASN A 6 1.58 -19.04 -0.94
C ASN A 6 1.47 -18.17 -2.21
N PHE A 7 1.53 -16.85 -2.06
CA PHE A 7 1.82 -15.96 -3.18
C PHE A 7 3.29 -15.57 -3.15
N ASN A 8 3.78 -15.12 -1.99
CA ASN A 8 5.19 -14.87 -1.73
C ASN A 8 5.45 -14.83 -0.21
N ASN A 9 6.68 -14.53 0.22
CA ASN A 9 7.02 -14.52 1.66
C ASN A 9 6.15 -13.57 2.51
N ASN A 10 5.62 -12.50 1.90
CA ASN A 10 4.84 -11.45 2.55
C ASN A 10 3.34 -11.48 2.18
N ALA A 11 2.89 -12.49 1.41
CA ALA A 11 1.51 -12.60 0.95
C ALA A 11 1.05 -14.06 0.82
N ALA A 12 -0.10 -14.41 1.41
CA ALA A 12 -0.67 -15.75 1.37
C ALA A 12 -2.20 -15.76 1.23
N LEU A 13 -2.74 -16.82 0.67
CA LEU A 13 -4.17 -17.16 0.69
C LEU A 13 -4.44 -18.06 1.90
N VAL A 14 -5.46 -17.70 2.67
CA VAL A 14 -5.89 -18.41 3.89
C VAL A 14 -7.41 -18.56 3.93
N ALA A 15 -7.92 -19.52 4.68
CA ALA A 15 -9.35 -19.60 5.03
C ALA A 15 -9.58 -19.33 6.51
N ASP A 16 -10.69 -18.64 6.81
CA ASP A 16 -11.21 -18.55 8.17
C ASP A 16 -12.02 -19.81 8.55
N GLN A 17 -12.55 -19.84 9.77
CA GLN A 17 -13.33 -20.98 10.28
C GLN A 17 -14.66 -21.18 9.54
N ALA A 18 -15.19 -20.15 8.88
CA ALA A 18 -16.41 -20.23 8.09
C ALA A 18 -16.13 -20.63 6.62
N GLY A 19 -14.86 -20.89 6.28
CA GLY A 19 -14.44 -21.24 4.92
C GLY A 19 -14.33 -20.05 3.99
N ASN A 20 -14.42 -18.81 4.48
CA ASN A 20 -14.16 -17.66 3.61
C ASN A 20 -12.67 -17.55 3.31
N GLU A 21 -12.35 -17.35 2.03
CA GLU A 21 -10.98 -17.12 1.60
C GLU A 21 -10.58 -15.65 1.76
N TRP A 22 -9.38 -15.47 2.28
CA TRP A 22 -8.73 -14.19 2.51
C TRP A 22 -7.32 -14.20 1.94
N ILE A 23 -6.93 -13.10 1.33
CA ILE A 23 -5.53 -12.80 1.09
C ILE A 23 -5.01 -12.00 2.27
N VAL A 24 -3.92 -12.46 2.88
CA VAL A 24 -3.27 -11.78 4.00
C VAL A 24 -1.90 -11.29 3.59
N LEU A 25 -1.58 -10.06 4.00
CA LEU A 25 -0.29 -9.42 3.79
C LEU A 25 0.38 -9.14 5.12
N GLY A 26 1.70 -9.27 5.13
CA GLY A 26 2.53 -8.89 6.26
C GLY A 26 3.88 -9.57 6.24
N LYS A 27 4.87 -8.99 6.91
CA LYS A 27 6.25 -9.43 6.83
C LYS A 27 6.42 -10.89 7.27
N GLY A 28 6.83 -11.75 6.33
CA GLY A 28 7.06 -13.18 6.59
C GLY A 28 5.79 -13.99 6.86
N VAL A 29 4.60 -13.48 6.51
CA VAL A 29 3.32 -14.17 6.75
C VAL A 29 3.23 -15.48 5.94
N GLY A 30 3.69 -15.48 4.69
CA GLY A 30 3.71 -16.64 3.80
C GLY A 30 4.94 -17.54 3.93
N PHE A 31 5.95 -17.12 4.71
CA PHE A 31 7.21 -17.83 4.82
C PHE A 31 7.07 -19.14 5.62
N GLY A 32 7.51 -20.27 5.03
CA GLY A 32 7.58 -21.57 5.70
C GLY A 32 6.23 -22.23 5.98
N GLN A 33 5.13 -21.71 5.42
CA GLN A 33 3.78 -22.23 5.65
C GLN A 33 3.53 -23.55 4.93
N LYS A 34 2.66 -24.39 5.52
CA LYS A 34 2.24 -25.68 4.96
C LYS A 34 0.72 -25.72 4.82
N LEU A 35 0.23 -26.36 3.75
CA LEU A 35 -1.21 -26.49 3.47
C LEU A 35 -1.98 -26.99 4.69
N GLY A 36 -3.04 -26.28 5.06
CA GLY A 36 -3.94 -26.61 6.17
C GLY A 36 -3.44 -26.23 7.56
N GLN A 37 -2.21 -25.74 7.71
CA GLN A 37 -1.69 -25.31 9.02
C GLN A 37 -2.21 -23.92 9.40
N PRO A 38 -2.37 -23.63 10.71
CA PRO A 38 -2.70 -22.29 11.15
C PRO A 38 -1.56 -21.32 10.83
N ILE A 39 -1.92 -20.13 10.37
CA ILE A 39 -0.98 -19.03 10.17
C ILE A 39 -0.82 -18.22 11.46
N ASP A 40 0.32 -17.58 11.62
CA ASP A 40 0.56 -16.63 12.70
C ASP A 40 -0.20 -15.32 12.42
N GLU A 41 -1.35 -15.15 13.07
CA GLU A 41 -2.19 -13.97 12.88
C GLU A 41 -1.51 -12.67 13.35
N ALA A 42 -0.50 -12.74 14.22
CA ALA A 42 0.24 -11.56 14.65
C ALA A 42 1.11 -10.96 13.53
N LYS A 43 1.38 -11.73 12.46
CA LYS A 43 2.09 -11.24 11.27
C LYS A 43 1.17 -10.60 10.25
N ILE A 44 -0.15 -10.69 10.41
CA ILE A 44 -1.10 -10.13 9.45
C ILE A 44 -1.19 -8.63 9.69
N GLU A 45 -0.70 -7.84 8.74
CA GLU A 45 -0.84 -6.39 8.73
C GLU A 45 -2.13 -5.98 7.99
N ARG A 46 -2.48 -6.70 6.92
CA ARG A 46 -3.70 -6.44 6.13
C ARG A 46 -4.33 -7.74 5.65
N ARG A 47 -5.66 -7.70 5.45
CA ARG A 47 -6.43 -8.79 4.85
C ARG A 47 -7.43 -8.27 3.82
N PHE A 48 -7.58 -9.02 2.73
CA PHE A 48 -8.48 -8.75 1.62
C PHE A 48 -9.38 -9.96 1.43
N LYS A 49 -10.69 -9.74 1.34
CA LYS A 49 -11.63 -10.84 1.11
C LYS A 49 -11.56 -11.23 -0.36
N THR A 50 -11.35 -12.51 -0.66
CA THR A 50 -11.32 -12.98 -2.06
C THR A 50 -12.72 -12.96 -2.68
N ALA A 51 -13.75 -13.27 -1.88
CA ALA A 51 -15.13 -13.16 -2.32
C ALA A 51 -15.52 -11.69 -2.47
N GLY A 52 -15.66 -11.24 -3.72
CA GLY A 52 -16.03 -9.86 -4.08
C GLY A 52 -14.86 -8.93 -4.39
N SER A 53 -13.60 -9.41 -4.32
CA SER A 53 -12.47 -8.66 -4.87
C SER A 53 -12.49 -8.73 -6.40
N ASP A 54 -12.25 -7.60 -7.07
CA ASP A 54 -12.06 -7.60 -8.52
C ASP A 54 -10.75 -8.30 -8.93
N ASP A 55 -10.69 -8.73 -10.20
CA ASP A 55 -9.51 -9.41 -10.76
C ASP A 55 -8.25 -8.54 -10.67
N THR A 56 -8.41 -7.21 -10.72
CA THR A 56 -7.31 -6.23 -10.63
C THR A 56 -6.64 -6.27 -9.27
N THR A 57 -7.39 -6.24 -8.17
CA THR A 57 -6.88 -6.35 -6.79
C THR A 57 -6.05 -7.62 -6.61
N LEU A 58 -6.57 -8.74 -7.11
CA LEU A 58 -5.90 -10.03 -7.05
C LEU A 58 -4.63 -10.06 -7.91
N ALA A 59 -4.64 -9.39 -9.07
CA ALA A 59 -3.50 -9.28 -9.95
C ALA A 59 -2.39 -8.45 -9.30
N THR A 60 -2.69 -7.27 -8.76
CA THR A 60 -1.73 -6.39 -8.09
C THR A 60 -1.03 -7.10 -6.94
N ILE A 61 -1.77 -7.79 -6.06
CA ILE A 61 -1.15 -8.49 -4.92
C ILE A 61 -0.20 -9.61 -5.39
N LYS A 62 -0.50 -10.25 -6.52
CA LYS A 62 0.33 -11.33 -7.07
C LYS A 62 1.55 -10.81 -7.83
N SER A 63 1.47 -9.62 -8.44
CA SER A 63 2.55 -9.05 -9.24
C SER A 63 3.55 -8.25 -8.43
N VAL A 64 3.10 -7.55 -7.38
CA VAL A 64 3.96 -6.68 -6.56
C VAL A 64 4.99 -7.51 -5.79
N SER A 65 6.24 -7.03 -5.81
CA SER A 65 7.34 -7.75 -5.16
C SER A 65 7.20 -7.77 -3.63
N PRO A 66 7.74 -8.81 -2.93
CA PRO A 66 7.72 -8.84 -1.47
C PRO A 66 8.42 -7.64 -0.84
N LEU A 67 9.49 -7.16 -1.49
CA LEU A 67 10.27 -6.00 -1.08
C LEU A 67 9.44 -4.71 -1.21
N THR A 68 8.66 -4.58 -2.29
CA THR A 68 7.74 -3.47 -2.48
C THR A 68 6.62 -3.47 -1.44
N LEU A 69 6.04 -4.62 -1.10
CA LEU A 69 5.06 -4.71 -0.02
C LEU A 69 5.65 -4.27 1.32
N GLU A 70 6.88 -4.68 1.62
CA GLU A 70 7.59 -4.24 2.82
C GLU A 70 7.86 -2.73 2.82
N ALA A 71 8.33 -2.18 1.70
CA ALA A 71 8.54 -0.74 1.54
C ALA A 71 7.25 0.06 1.67
N THR A 72 6.14 -0.46 1.14
CA THR A 72 4.80 0.16 1.24
C THR A 72 4.31 0.20 2.68
N SER A 73 4.39 -0.93 3.40
CA SER A 73 4.04 -0.98 4.83
C SER A 73 4.92 -0.03 5.65
N ALA A 74 6.21 0.06 5.36
CA ALA A 74 7.12 0.97 6.05
C ALA A 74 6.80 2.45 5.75
N ALA A 75 6.51 2.78 4.49
CA ALA A 75 6.10 4.12 4.07
C ALA A 75 4.82 4.55 4.79
N ILE A 76 3.79 3.70 4.82
CA ILE A 76 2.53 3.99 5.51
C ILE A 76 2.77 4.19 7.01
N LYS A 77 3.56 3.32 7.66
CA LYS A 77 3.90 3.50 9.08
C LYS A 77 4.57 4.86 9.37
N LEU A 78 5.47 5.30 8.50
CA LEU A 78 6.09 6.62 8.60
C LEU A 78 5.05 7.75 8.44
N ILE A 79 4.17 7.64 7.43
CA ILE A 79 3.13 8.63 7.15
C ILE A 79 2.15 8.77 8.31
N GLU A 80 1.65 7.64 8.83
CA GLU A 80 0.64 7.62 9.90
C GLU A 80 1.21 8.06 11.25
N ALA A 81 2.52 7.91 11.46
CA ALA A 81 3.22 8.38 12.66
C ALA A 81 3.42 9.89 12.68
N GLU A 82 3.44 10.53 11.52
CA GLU A 82 3.81 11.95 11.37
C GLU A 82 2.65 12.81 10.83
N SER A 83 1.50 12.21 10.52
CA SER A 83 0.34 12.89 9.95
C SER A 83 -0.98 12.20 10.33
N PRO A 84 -2.14 12.89 10.20
CA PRO A 84 -3.45 12.29 10.43
C PRO A 84 -3.91 11.36 9.30
N ILE A 85 -3.17 11.28 8.19
CA ILE A 85 -3.52 10.46 7.01
C ILE A 85 -3.60 8.99 7.43
N ARG A 86 -4.62 8.28 6.95
CA ARG A 86 -4.79 6.84 7.16
C ARG A 86 -5.04 6.17 5.82
N PHE A 87 -4.49 4.97 5.67
CA PHE A 87 -4.62 4.21 4.42
C PHE A 87 -5.62 3.07 4.60
N ASP A 88 -6.69 3.09 3.81
CA ASP A 88 -7.52 1.90 3.65
C ASP A 88 -6.83 0.84 2.76
N ASN A 89 -7.52 -0.27 2.52
CA ASN A 89 -6.99 -1.36 1.71
C ASN A 89 -6.84 -1.00 0.22
N PHE A 90 -7.71 -0.15 -0.32
CA PHE A 90 -7.64 0.29 -1.71
C PHE A 90 -6.45 1.23 -1.91
N GLN A 91 -6.30 2.22 -1.04
CA GLN A 91 -5.19 3.17 -1.04
C GLN A 91 -3.85 2.48 -0.80
N TYR A 92 -3.80 1.46 0.06
CA TYR A 92 -2.61 0.62 0.23
C TYR A 92 -2.19 -0.04 -1.09
N LEU A 93 -3.13 -0.66 -1.82
CA LEU A 93 -2.81 -1.34 -3.07
C LEU A 93 -2.42 -0.37 -4.17
N ALA A 94 -3.09 0.77 -4.28
CA ALA A 94 -2.74 1.83 -5.22
C ALA A 94 -1.32 2.36 -4.95
N LEU A 95 -0.95 2.53 -3.68
CA LEU A 95 0.40 2.95 -3.31
C LEU A 95 1.43 1.84 -3.59
N ALA A 96 1.10 0.58 -3.30
CA ALA A 96 1.98 -0.55 -3.57
C ALA A 96 2.28 -0.71 -5.07
N ASP A 97 1.24 -0.61 -5.90
CA ASP A 97 1.35 -0.66 -7.36
C ASP A 97 2.21 0.50 -7.90
N HIS A 98 1.97 1.72 -7.40
CA HIS A 98 2.77 2.89 -7.75
C HIS A 98 4.25 2.72 -7.39
N ILE A 99 4.56 2.27 -6.16
CA ILE A 99 5.95 2.06 -5.72
C ILE A 99 6.62 0.96 -6.55
N ASP A 100 5.92 -0.14 -6.83
CA ASP A 100 6.46 -1.24 -7.64
C ASP A 100 6.84 -0.74 -9.04
N PHE A 101 5.91 -0.03 -9.68
CA PHE A 101 6.13 0.54 -11.00
C PHE A 101 7.22 1.63 -10.99
N ALA A 102 7.29 2.45 -9.95
CA ALA A 102 8.31 3.47 -9.77
C ALA A 102 9.72 2.89 -9.62
N ILE A 103 9.85 1.76 -8.92
CA ILE A 103 11.12 1.03 -8.82
C ILE A 103 11.51 0.47 -10.19
N ILE A 104 10.61 -0.28 -10.84
CA ILE A 104 10.86 -0.91 -12.15
C ILE A 104 11.28 0.13 -13.19
N ARG A 105 10.58 1.28 -13.26
CA ARG A 105 10.93 2.35 -14.23
C ARG A 105 12.27 3.02 -13.91
N SER A 106 12.61 3.15 -12.63
CA SER A 106 13.86 3.79 -12.21
C SER A 106 15.09 2.96 -12.60
N GLU A 107 14.99 1.63 -12.60
CA GLU A 107 16.03 0.72 -13.09
C GLU A 107 16.30 0.91 -14.59
N GLY A 108 15.26 1.27 -15.36
CA GLY A 108 15.37 1.66 -16.77
C GLY A 108 15.84 3.10 -17.01
N GLY A 109 16.11 3.88 -15.96
CA GLY A 109 16.49 5.29 -16.07
C GLY A 109 15.36 6.21 -16.53
N ILE A 110 14.10 5.77 -16.44
CA ILE A 110 12.94 6.51 -16.94
C ILE A 110 12.39 7.40 -15.82
N ASP A 111 12.43 8.71 -16.04
CA ASP A 111 11.76 9.70 -15.20
C ASP A 111 10.46 10.20 -15.85
N MET A 112 9.33 9.97 -15.18
CA MET A 112 8.05 10.57 -15.54
C MET A 112 7.99 12.01 -15.02
N GLU A 113 8.64 12.90 -15.74
CA GLU A 113 8.76 14.31 -15.39
C GLU A 113 7.56 15.12 -15.91
N ASP A 114 6.68 15.57 -15.02
CA ASP A 114 5.75 16.67 -15.30
C ASP A 114 6.24 17.96 -14.61
N ARG A 115 6.99 18.78 -15.36
CA ARG A 115 7.57 20.05 -14.86
C ARG A 115 6.52 21.05 -14.37
N ALA A 116 5.31 21.06 -14.94
CA ALA A 116 4.29 22.05 -14.60
C ALA A 116 3.61 21.71 -13.27
N LEU A 117 3.30 20.43 -13.04
CA LEU A 117 2.66 19.97 -11.81
C LEU A 117 3.53 20.14 -10.56
N ARG A 118 4.87 20.04 -10.71
CA ARG A 118 5.78 20.10 -9.54
C ARG A 118 5.81 21.44 -8.82
N TRP A 119 5.62 22.56 -9.50
CA TRP A 119 5.59 23.87 -8.83
C TRP A 119 4.33 24.04 -8.00
N GLU A 120 3.18 23.70 -8.58
CA GLU A 120 1.88 23.92 -7.97
C GLU A 120 1.68 23.03 -6.74
N VAL A 121 2.05 21.75 -6.83
CA VAL A 121 1.97 20.81 -5.70
C VAL A 121 2.84 21.27 -4.53
N LYS A 122 4.09 21.70 -4.78
CA LYS A 122 4.97 22.21 -3.73
C LYS A 122 4.43 23.46 -3.05
N ARG A 123 3.67 24.28 -3.78
CA ARG A 123 3.09 25.51 -3.25
C ARG A 123 1.85 25.22 -2.40
N LEU A 124 0.99 24.33 -2.87
CA LEU A 124 -0.32 24.03 -2.27
C LEU A 124 -0.21 23.03 -1.09
N PHE A 125 0.65 22.03 -1.22
CA PHE A 125 0.72 20.87 -0.31
C PHE A 125 2.10 20.75 0.35
N LYS A 126 2.51 21.80 1.07
CA LYS A 126 3.87 21.90 1.63
C LYS A 126 4.18 20.82 2.65
N GLN A 127 3.21 20.44 3.48
CA GLN A 127 3.41 19.48 4.56
C GLN A 127 3.51 18.07 3.98
N GLU A 128 2.58 17.74 3.08
CA GLU A 128 2.50 16.46 2.37
C GLU A 128 3.74 16.28 1.48
N TYR A 129 4.19 17.33 0.78
CA TYR A 129 5.41 17.27 -0.02
C TYR A 129 6.66 17.03 0.85
N SER A 130 6.75 17.68 2.01
CA SER A 130 7.86 17.41 2.95
C SER A 130 7.84 15.99 3.50
N LEU A 131 6.66 15.42 3.74
CA LEU A 131 6.49 14.03 4.14
C LEU A 131 6.84 13.07 3.00
N ALA A 132 6.34 13.33 1.79
CA ALA A 132 6.61 12.56 0.59
C ALA A 132 8.11 12.42 0.30
N LYS A 133 8.89 13.49 0.49
CA LYS A 133 10.36 13.43 0.38
C LYS A 133 11.00 12.42 1.32
N ARG A 134 10.54 12.34 2.57
CA ARG A 134 11.05 11.38 3.56
C ARG A 134 10.62 9.96 3.21
N VAL A 135 9.40 9.80 2.72
CA VAL A 135 8.88 8.52 2.21
C VAL A 135 9.73 8.01 1.03
N VAL A 136 9.99 8.85 0.02
CA VAL A 136 10.85 8.47 -1.12
C VAL A 136 12.25 8.09 -0.66
N LYS A 137 12.83 8.86 0.30
CA LYS A 137 14.14 8.52 0.89
C LYS A 137 14.12 7.18 1.62
N LEU A 138 13.06 6.88 2.37
CA LEU A 138 12.87 5.60 3.05
C LEU A 138 12.82 4.45 2.03
N ILE A 139 12.01 4.60 0.98
CA ILE A 139 11.88 3.59 -0.08
C ILE A 139 13.23 3.31 -0.73
N ASN A 140 13.95 4.34 -1.17
CA ASN A 140 15.30 4.19 -1.75
C ASN A 140 16.25 3.45 -0.78
N GLY A 141 16.19 3.75 0.52
CA GLY A 141 17.02 3.09 1.53
C GLY A 141 16.69 1.61 1.73
N LEU A 142 15.41 1.23 1.63
CA LEU A 142 14.96 -0.16 1.80
C LEU A 142 15.19 -1.00 0.54
N THR A 143 14.98 -0.41 -0.64
CA THR A 143 14.98 -1.15 -1.91
C THR A 143 16.30 -1.08 -2.66
N GLY A 144 17.16 -0.11 -2.32
CA GLY A 144 18.36 0.20 -3.10
C GLY A 144 18.06 0.94 -4.41
N ALA A 145 16.80 1.27 -4.69
CA ALA A 145 16.41 2.02 -5.87
C ALA A 145 16.89 3.48 -5.79
N SER A 146 16.93 4.14 -6.94
CA SER A 146 17.21 5.57 -7.08
C SER A 146 15.99 6.24 -7.71
N LEU A 147 14.91 6.34 -6.94
CA LEU A 147 13.68 6.98 -7.41
C LEU A 147 13.93 8.46 -7.77
N PRO A 148 13.43 8.92 -8.94
CA PRO A 148 13.66 10.28 -9.41
C PRO A 148 12.85 11.32 -8.62
N ALA A 149 13.22 12.59 -8.74
CA ALA A 149 12.56 13.69 -8.02
C ALA A 149 11.07 13.89 -8.36
N SER A 150 10.60 13.35 -9.51
CA SER A 150 9.16 13.31 -9.83
C SER A 150 8.35 12.51 -8.82
N GLU A 151 8.95 11.47 -8.22
CA GLU A 151 8.29 10.61 -7.23
C GLU A 151 7.93 11.36 -5.95
N GLU A 152 8.67 12.41 -5.59
CA GLU A 152 8.29 13.26 -4.46
C GLU A 152 6.93 13.93 -4.70
N VAL A 153 6.60 14.27 -5.95
CA VAL A 153 5.34 14.91 -6.32
C VAL A 153 4.22 13.90 -6.52
N LEU A 154 4.50 12.76 -7.17
CA LEU A 154 3.53 11.66 -7.30
C LEU A 154 3.13 11.10 -5.92
N MET A 155 4.10 10.90 -5.03
CA MET A 155 3.85 10.51 -3.64
C MET A 155 3.02 11.56 -2.90
N THR A 156 3.23 12.85 -3.15
CA THR A 156 2.40 13.90 -2.56
C THR A 156 0.93 13.77 -2.98
N TYR A 157 0.65 13.41 -4.24
CA TYR A 157 -0.73 13.15 -4.67
C TYR A 157 -1.36 11.97 -3.95
N HIS A 158 -0.62 10.87 -3.74
CA HIS A 158 -1.11 9.75 -2.95
C HIS A 158 -1.49 10.17 -1.53
N LEU A 159 -0.67 11.02 -0.89
CA LEU A 159 -0.95 11.55 0.45
C LEU A 159 -2.22 12.40 0.48
N VAL A 160 -2.34 13.37 -0.44
CA VAL A 160 -3.49 14.28 -0.51
C VAL A 160 -4.78 13.53 -0.81
N ASN A 161 -4.74 12.54 -1.71
CA ASN A 161 -5.90 11.71 -2.02
C ASN A 161 -6.30 10.86 -0.81
N ALA A 162 -5.33 10.27 -0.11
CA ALA A 162 -5.58 9.48 1.09
C ALA A 162 -6.23 10.32 2.20
N GLU A 163 -5.74 11.56 2.40
CA GLU A 163 -6.34 12.51 3.34
C GLU A 163 -7.77 12.89 2.94
N SER A 164 -7.99 13.22 1.66
CA SER A 164 -9.29 13.67 1.16
C SER A 164 -10.37 12.61 1.26
N ASP A 165 -10.03 11.35 0.96
CA ASP A 165 -10.98 10.25 1.08
C ASP A 165 -11.17 9.82 2.55
N GLY A 166 -10.12 9.91 3.38
CA GLY A 166 -10.24 9.76 4.83
C GLY A 166 -11.20 10.78 5.45
N ALA A 167 -11.17 12.03 4.99
CA ALA A 167 -12.11 13.08 5.41
C ALA A 167 -13.56 12.76 5.00
N LYS A 168 -13.79 12.30 3.75
CA LYS A 168 -15.13 11.89 3.30
C LYS A 168 -15.69 10.70 4.08
N VAL A 169 -14.84 9.75 4.46
CA VAL A 169 -15.25 8.60 5.29
C VAL A 169 -15.64 9.06 6.70
N GLN A 170 -14.97 10.05 7.27
CA GLN A 170 -15.36 10.65 8.56
C GLN A 170 -16.71 11.39 8.48
N ASP A 171 -17.00 12.06 7.36
CA ASP A 171 -18.29 12.74 7.14
C ASP A 171 -19.48 11.79 6.86
N THR A 172 -19.23 10.50 6.60
CA THR A 172 -20.28 9.52 6.28
C THR A 172 -20.84 8.78 7.52
N VAL A 173 -20.42 9.13 8.74
CA VAL A 173 -20.97 8.54 9.98
C VAL A 173 -22.08 9.40 10.57
N ASN A 174 -23.26 9.39 9.92
CA ASN A 174 -24.61 9.41 10.54
C ASN A 174 -25.68 9.74 9.49
N TYR A 175 -26.36 8.70 8.99
CA TYR A 175 -27.80 8.81 8.78
C TYR A 175 -28.43 7.66 9.57
N PRO A 176 -29.13 7.95 10.68
CA PRO A 176 -30.03 6.97 11.27
C PRO A 176 -31.07 6.66 10.20
N SER A 177 -31.18 5.39 9.82
CA SER A 177 -32.24 4.89 8.96
C SER A 177 -33.59 5.35 9.52
N LEU A 178 -34.26 6.25 8.80
CA LEU A 178 -35.65 6.59 9.10
C LEU A 178 -36.49 5.35 8.81
N LYS A 179 -37.17 4.86 9.86
CA LYS A 179 -38.19 3.82 9.79
C LYS A 179 -39.39 4.28 8.97
#